data_AF-A0A7X8SRL4-F1
#
_entry.id   AF-A0A7X8SRL4-F1
#
_cell.length_a   1.000
_cell.length_b   1.000
_cell.length_c   1.000
_cell.angle_alpha   90.00
_cell.angle_beta   90.00
_cell.angle_gamma   90.00
#
_symmetry.space_group_name_H-M   'P 1'
#
loop_
_entity.id
_entity.type
_entity.pdbx_description
1 polymer ?
#
loop_
_entity_poly.entity_id
_entity_poly.type
_entity_poly.pdbx_seq_one_letter_code
_entity_poly.pdbx_strand_id
1 'polypeptide(L)'
;MILGMQFFSSSSEKVIYVQAPIAVNYGAQEPTIDQFIEDFNIELEKVEKAETSVVPVQFVSTYSNYKEEKLDLANNALDKFLIERQLLVTDFLIENKRTRVDQLTNEKLLDLNKKIGNLFRELVLDNMKVPPHVYSFFTSTVPLQKIETALMEQAKYHVPASITLAQAALETGYGSRVIGNNYFGVKDKSKKTKPITTTEYYTAEEYKRNKGIVVSYTKVTKGGRNLYKCVVKDSFAQYMSPWESFRAHSVFLNKQKRYAPLFTQGRDYKAWANMIGSTKYGGVGYATSPLYGELLKKIIERYHLDLLDY
;
A
#
# COMPACT_ATOMS: atom_id res chain seq x y z
N MET A 1 -28.43 14.19 5.40
CA MET A 1 -27.47 13.06 5.53
C MET A 1 -27.12 12.65 4.10
N ILE A 2 -25.87 12.85 3.68
CA ILE A 2 -25.46 12.69 2.27
C ILE A 2 -25.33 11.19 1.97
N LEU A 3 -26.31 10.62 1.25
CA LEU A 3 -26.17 9.36 0.53
C LEU A 3 -25.83 9.71 -0.92
N GLY A 4 -24.65 9.30 -1.40
CA GLY A 4 -24.24 9.48 -2.79
C GLY A 4 -24.68 8.31 -3.66
N MET A 5 -25.33 8.59 -4.79
CA MET A 5 -25.58 7.63 -5.87
C MET A 5 -24.38 7.58 -6.83
N GLN A 6 -24.04 6.39 -7.34
CA GLN A 6 -23.12 6.22 -8.48
C GLN A 6 -23.89 5.59 -9.65
N PHE A 7 -23.81 6.22 -10.82
CA PHE A 7 -24.33 5.69 -12.09
C PHE A 7 -23.16 5.08 -12.87
N PHE A 8 -23.33 3.85 -13.38
CA PHE A 8 -22.43 3.24 -14.35
C PHE A 8 -23.15 3.13 -15.69
N SER A 9 -22.55 3.65 -16.77
CA SER A 9 -23.00 3.38 -18.14
C SER A 9 -21.97 2.47 -18.82
N SER A 10 -22.35 1.22 -19.09
CA SER A 10 -21.68 0.38 -20.09
C SER A 10 -22.33 0.66 -21.45
N SER A 11 -21.51 0.93 -22.47
CA SER A 11 -21.96 1.39 -23.79
C SER A 11 -22.53 0.30 -24.71
N SER A 12 -23.01 -0.82 -24.18
CA SER A 12 -23.67 -1.85 -25.02
C SER A 12 -24.86 -2.57 -24.38
N GLU A 13 -25.19 -2.31 -23.11
CA GLU A 13 -26.44 -2.79 -22.49
C GLU A 13 -26.94 -1.71 -21.53
N LYS A 14 -27.98 -0.96 -21.92
CA LYS A 14 -28.65 0.02 -21.04
C LYS A 14 -29.53 -0.72 -20.02
N VAL A 15 -28.91 -1.40 -19.05
CA VAL A 15 -29.61 -1.87 -17.85
C VAL A 15 -29.32 -0.86 -16.73
N ILE A 16 -30.33 -0.10 -16.33
CA ILE A 16 -30.24 0.85 -15.21
C ILE A 16 -30.61 0.09 -13.94
N TYR A 17 -29.66 -0.13 -13.04
CA TYR A 17 -29.95 -0.61 -11.68
C TYR A 17 -30.22 0.60 -10.78
N VAL A 18 -31.45 0.70 -10.27
CA VAL A 18 -31.81 1.68 -9.24
C VAL A 18 -31.99 0.93 -7.91
N GLN A 19 -31.10 1.19 -6.94
CA GLN A 19 -31.36 0.81 -5.55
C GLN A 19 -32.09 1.98 -4.86
N ALA A 20 -33.38 1.80 -4.59
CA ALA A 20 -34.17 2.81 -3.88
C ALA A 20 -33.76 2.90 -2.40
N PRO A 21 -33.48 4.09 -1.85
CA PRO A 21 -33.41 4.27 -0.40
C PRO A 21 -34.82 4.08 0.18
N ILE A 22 -34.96 3.11 1.08
CA ILE A 22 -36.21 2.87 1.82
C ILE A 22 -36.48 4.08 2.71
N ALA A 23 -37.70 4.60 2.58
CA ALA A 23 -38.43 5.51 3.47
C ALA A 23 -37.97 6.97 3.57
N VAL A 24 -38.65 7.85 2.82
CA VAL A 24 -39.20 9.10 3.39
C VAL A 24 -40.60 9.46 2.84
N ASN A 25 -41.00 9.09 1.61
CA ASN A 25 -42.23 9.67 1.00
C ASN A 25 -43.37 8.73 0.56
N TYR A 26 -43.28 7.39 0.66
CA TYR A 26 -44.33 6.49 0.10
C TYR A 26 -45.26 5.79 1.11
N GLY A 27 -45.21 6.13 2.40
CA GLY A 27 -46.03 5.44 3.40
C GLY A 27 -45.74 3.93 3.49
N ALA A 28 -46.70 3.13 3.96
CA ALA A 28 -46.53 1.70 4.26
C ALA A 28 -46.67 0.76 3.05
N GLN A 29 -46.69 1.29 1.82
CA GLN A 29 -46.91 0.52 0.60
C GLN A 29 -45.70 0.68 -0.33
N GLU A 30 -45.21 -0.42 -0.89
CA GLU A 30 -44.09 -0.37 -1.84
C GLU A 30 -44.53 0.39 -3.11
N PRO A 31 -43.78 1.44 -3.52
CA PRO A 31 -44.12 2.21 -4.70
C PRO A 31 -43.98 1.36 -5.98
N THR A 32 -44.86 1.60 -6.94
CA THR A 32 -44.80 0.91 -8.25
C THR A 32 -43.74 1.55 -9.14
N ILE A 33 -43.27 0.80 -10.15
CA ILE A 33 -42.31 1.29 -11.16
C ILE A 33 -42.84 2.54 -11.87
N ASP A 34 -44.16 2.61 -12.13
CA ASP A 34 -44.78 3.74 -12.81
C ASP A 34 -44.68 5.04 -11.99
N GLN A 35 -44.87 4.97 -10.66
CA GLN A 35 -44.72 6.12 -9.75
C GLN A 35 -43.27 6.64 -9.75
N PHE A 36 -42.29 5.75 -9.86
CA PHE A 36 -40.88 6.11 -9.95
C PHE A 36 -40.53 6.82 -11.26
N ILE A 37 -41.12 6.42 -12.38
CA ILE A 37 -40.89 7.05 -13.69
C ILE A 37 -41.43 8.49 -13.68
N GLU A 38 -42.58 8.69 -13.04
CA GLU A 38 -43.25 9.99 -12.93
C GLU A 38 -42.51 10.95 -11.99
N ASP A 39 -42.09 10.50 -10.81
CA ASP A 39 -41.40 11.35 -9.82
C ASP A 39 -40.01 11.83 -10.28
N PHE A 40 -39.35 11.07 -11.16
CA PHE A 40 -38.04 11.42 -11.70
C PHE A 40 -38.09 12.01 -13.12
N ASN A 41 -39.29 12.25 -13.65
CA ASN A 41 -39.54 12.87 -14.96
C ASN A 41 -38.75 12.19 -16.10
N ILE A 42 -38.73 10.85 -16.10
CA ILE A 42 -37.96 10.05 -17.06
C ILE A 42 -38.77 9.91 -18.37
N GLU A 43 -38.30 10.52 -19.46
CA GLU A 43 -38.87 10.31 -20.79
C GLU A 43 -38.50 8.91 -21.32
N LEU A 44 -39.51 8.09 -21.60
CA LEU A 44 -39.32 6.78 -22.23
C LEU A 44 -39.33 6.92 -23.76
N GLU A 45 -38.18 6.80 -24.40
CA GLU A 45 -38.11 6.69 -25.86
C GLU A 45 -38.76 5.38 -26.34
N LYS A 46 -39.67 5.47 -27.32
CA LYS A 46 -40.18 4.31 -28.05
C LYS A 46 -39.06 3.74 -28.91
N VAL A 47 -38.57 2.56 -28.55
CA VAL A 47 -37.59 1.83 -29.36
C VAL A 47 -38.27 1.34 -30.65
N GLU A 48 -37.92 1.93 -31.79
CA GLU A 48 -38.24 1.34 -33.09
C GLU A 48 -37.44 0.04 -33.27
N LYS A 49 -38.10 -0.99 -33.83
CA LYS A 49 -37.60 -2.37 -33.94
C LYS A 49 -36.12 -2.44 -34.35
N ALA A 50 -35.26 -2.78 -33.39
CA ALA A 50 -33.89 -3.17 -33.67
C ALA A 50 -33.88 -4.61 -34.22
N GLU A 51 -33.28 -4.81 -35.40
CA GLU A 51 -32.98 -6.14 -35.93
C GLU A 51 -32.05 -6.86 -34.95
N THR A 52 -32.52 -7.98 -34.38
CA THR A 52 -31.74 -8.80 -33.48
C THR A 52 -30.79 -9.69 -34.29
N SER A 53 -29.51 -9.32 -34.35
CA SER A 53 -28.49 -10.31 -34.72
C SER A 53 -28.32 -11.27 -33.54
N VAL A 54 -28.79 -12.51 -33.69
CA VAL A 54 -28.49 -13.57 -32.72
C VAL A 54 -27.01 -13.91 -32.87
N VAL A 55 -26.17 -13.33 -32.01
CA VAL A 55 -24.80 -13.83 -31.84
C VAL A 55 -24.93 -15.17 -31.12
N PRO A 56 -24.48 -16.29 -31.70
CA PRO A 56 -24.54 -17.58 -31.03
C PRO A 56 -23.74 -17.50 -29.74
N VAL A 57 -24.37 -17.89 -28.62
CA VAL A 57 -23.69 -18.05 -27.33
C VAL A 57 -22.62 -19.12 -27.53
N GLN A 58 -21.36 -18.70 -27.62
CA GLN A 58 -20.24 -19.62 -27.51
C GLN A 58 -20.23 -20.11 -26.07
N PHE A 59 -20.67 -21.36 -25.87
CA PHE A 59 -20.42 -22.06 -24.63
C PHE A 59 -18.90 -22.17 -24.49
N VAL A 60 -18.34 -21.49 -23.48
CA VAL A 60 -16.93 -21.62 -23.10
C VAL A 60 -16.73 -23.07 -22.70
N SER A 61 -16.25 -23.87 -23.65
CA SER A 61 -15.87 -25.25 -23.38
C SER A 61 -14.61 -25.19 -22.53
N THR A 62 -14.82 -25.43 -21.23
CA THR A 62 -13.84 -25.55 -20.14
C THR A 62 -13.44 -24.24 -19.41
N TYR A 63 -13.91 -24.12 -18.16
CA TYR A 63 -13.37 -23.20 -17.15
C TYR A 63 -11.89 -23.47 -16.83
N SER A 64 -11.36 -24.61 -17.30
CA SER A 64 -10.01 -25.10 -17.05
C SER A 64 -8.90 -24.23 -17.65
N ASN A 65 -9.17 -23.50 -18.74
CA ASN A 65 -8.14 -22.75 -19.48
C ASN A 65 -8.01 -21.26 -19.10
N TYR A 66 -8.90 -20.72 -18.26
CA TYR A 66 -8.91 -19.28 -17.97
C TYR A 66 -7.58 -18.77 -17.39
N LYS A 67 -6.99 -19.54 -16.45
CA LYS A 67 -5.72 -19.16 -15.84
C LYS A 67 -4.57 -19.18 -16.85
N GLU A 68 -4.50 -20.20 -17.70
CA GLU A 68 -3.47 -20.33 -18.74
C GLU A 68 -3.61 -19.18 -19.75
N GLU A 69 -4.82 -18.92 -20.25
CA GLU A 69 -5.11 -17.83 -21.17
C GLU A 69 -4.72 -16.45 -20.61
N LYS A 70 -4.90 -16.21 -19.30
CA LYS A 70 -4.47 -14.94 -18.69
C LYS A 70 -2.96 -14.87 -18.56
N LEU A 71 -2.28 -15.97 -18.26
CA LEU A 71 -0.83 -16.00 -18.16
C LEU A 71 -0.14 -15.80 -19.50
N ASP A 72 -0.77 -16.23 -20.60
CA ASP A 72 -0.28 -15.99 -21.97
C ASP A 72 -0.27 -14.50 -22.36
N LEU A 73 -0.99 -13.64 -21.63
CA LEU A 73 -0.96 -12.18 -21.84
C LEU A 73 0.30 -11.52 -21.25
N ALA A 74 1.08 -12.23 -20.43
CA ALA A 74 2.26 -11.66 -19.79
C ALA A 74 3.42 -11.49 -20.78
N ASN A 75 3.90 -10.26 -20.96
CA ASN A 75 5.02 -10.00 -21.87
C ASN A 75 6.39 -10.23 -21.23
N ASN A 76 6.44 -10.22 -19.89
CA ASN A 76 7.66 -10.36 -19.10
C ASN A 76 7.34 -10.91 -17.70
N ALA A 77 8.38 -11.17 -16.89
CA ALA A 77 8.22 -11.75 -15.56
C ALA A 77 7.44 -10.86 -14.57
N LEU A 78 7.51 -9.52 -14.71
CA LEU A 78 6.77 -8.58 -13.87
C LEU A 78 5.27 -8.59 -14.22
N ASP A 79 4.94 -8.61 -15.52
CA ASP A 79 3.55 -8.77 -15.98
C ASP A 79 2.97 -10.10 -15.46
N LYS A 80 3.76 -11.17 -15.57
CA LYS A 80 3.38 -12.49 -15.07
C LYS A 80 3.11 -12.47 -13.57
N PHE A 81 3.97 -11.81 -12.79
CA PHE A 81 3.75 -11.63 -11.35
C PHE A 81 2.44 -10.90 -11.05
N LEU A 82 2.14 -9.80 -11.75
CA LEU A 82 0.91 -9.04 -11.54
C LEU A 82 -0.35 -9.88 -11.82
N ILE A 83 -0.34 -10.64 -12.92
CA ILE A 83 -1.45 -11.51 -13.31
C ILE A 83 -1.60 -12.66 -12.31
N GLU A 84 -0.52 -13.38 -11.96
CA GLU A 84 -0.55 -14.48 -11.00
C GLU A 84 -1.01 -14.02 -9.62
N ARG A 85 -0.49 -12.89 -9.13
CA ARG A 85 -0.92 -12.28 -7.87
C ARG A 85 -2.42 -11.97 -7.91
N GLN A 86 -2.92 -11.37 -9.00
CA GLN A 86 -4.33 -11.00 -9.10
C GLN A 86 -5.24 -12.23 -9.13
N LEU A 87 -4.88 -13.26 -9.89
CA LEU A 87 -5.62 -14.53 -9.92
C LEU A 87 -5.63 -15.18 -8.54
N LEU A 88 -4.48 -15.24 -7.87
CA LEU A 88 -4.35 -15.82 -6.54
C LEU A 88 -5.19 -15.08 -5.49
N VAL A 89 -5.19 -13.75 -5.50
CA VAL A 89 -6.04 -12.95 -4.61
C VAL A 89 -7.51 -13.23 -4.88
N THR A 90 -7.93 -13.26 -6.15
CA THR A 90 -9.31 -13.55 -6.54
C THR A 90 -9.76 -14.94 -6.08
N ASP A 91 -8.95 -15.97 -6.32
CA ASP A 91 -9.24 -17.35 -5.92
C ASP A 91 -9.43 -17.44 -4.40
N PHE A 92 -8.51 -16.85 -3.62
CA PHE A 92 -8.62 -16.81 -2.16
C PHE A 92 -9.90 -16.14 -1.67
N LEU A 93 -10.29 -15.02 -2.29
CA LEU A 93 -11.51 -14.30 -1.93
C LEU A 93 -12.76 -15.13 -2.23
N ILE A 94 -12.80 -15.78 -3.39
CA ILE A 94 -13.92 -16.65 -3.80
C ILE A 94 -14.04 -17.86 -2.85
N GLU A 95 -12.94 -18.59 -2.63
CA GLU A 95 -12.90 -19.77 -1.76
C GLU A 95 -13.38 -19.47 -0.33
N ASN A 96 -13.05 -18.28 0.17
CA ASN A 96 -13.41 -17.84 1.52
C ASN A 96 -14.68 -16.98 1.56
N LYS A 97 -15.40 -16.84 0.44
CA LYS A 97 -16.65 -16.05 0.30
C LYS A 97 -16.51 -14.61 0.81
N ARG A 98 -15.39 -13.96 0.47
CA ARG A 98 -15.06 -12.58 0.83
C ARG A 98 -15.01 -11.70 -0.42
N THR A 99 -15.21 -10.40 -0.24
CA THR A 99 -15.07 -9.41 -1.32
C THR A 99 -13.79 -8.59 -1.21
N ARG A 100 -13.16 -8.59 -0.03
CA ARG A 100 -11.93 -7.84 0.24
C ARG A 100 -10.99 -8.65 1.13
N VAL A 101 -9.69 -8.43 0.96
CA VAL A 101 -8.63 -9.16 1.67
C VAL A 101 -8.61 -8.89 3.17
N ASP A 102 -9.10 -7.72 3.61
CA ASP A 102 -9.24 -7.37 5.04
C ASP A 102 -10.34 -8.15 5.76
N GLN A 103 -11.22 -8.86 5.01
CA GLN A 103 -12.25 -9.73 5.56
C GLN A 103 -11.78 -11.18 5.75
N LEU A 104 -10.59 -11.54 5.26
CA LEU A 104 -9.99 -12.85 5.48
C LEU A 104 -9.58 -13.00 6.95
N THR A 105 -9.56 -14.24 7.45
CA THR A 105 -8.95 -14.51 8.77
C THR A 105 -7.45 -14.26 8.69
N ASN A 106 -6.81 -13.96 9.83
CA ASN A 106 -5.35 -13.74 9.86
C ASN A 106 -4.56 -14.94 9.29
N GLU A 107 -5.05 -16.16 9.51
CA GLU A 107 -4.43 -17.38 8.99
C GLU A 107 -4.52 -17.45 7.46
N LYS A 108 -5.70 -17.22 6.88
CA LYS A 108 -5.90 -17.24 5.43
C LYS A 108 -5.18 -16.11 4.73
N LEU A 109 -5.19 -14.92 5.34
CA LEU A 109 -4.43 -13.78 4.83
C LEU A 109 -2.92 -14.06 4.87
N LEU A 110 -2.41 -14.70 5.93
CA LEU A 110 -1.00 -15.09 6.00
C LEU A 110 -0.65 -16.13 4.92
N ASP A 111 -1.50 -17.12 4.66
CA ASP A 111 -1.27 -18.11 3.60
C ASP A 111 -1.24 -17.47 2.20
N LEU A 112 -2.20 -16.60 1.90
CA LEU A 112 -2.21 -15.77 0.70
C LEU A 112 -0.91 -14.98 0.56
N ASN A 113 -0.52 -14.26 1.62
CA ASN A 113 0.65 -13.39 1.59
C ASN A 113 1.96 -14.17 1.42
N LYS A 114 2.08 -15.38 1.98
CA LYS A 114 3.24 -16.27 1.74
C LYS A 114 3.32 -16.70 0.28
N LYS A 115 2.19 -17.05 -0.33
CA LYS A 115 2.14 -17.40 -1.75
C LYS A 115 2.54 -16.21 -2.63
N ILE A 116 2.05 -15.00 -2.33
CA ILE A 116 2.45 -13.77 -3.02
C ILE A 116 3.94 -13.46 -2.80
N GLY A 117 4.46 -13.61 -1.58
CA GLY A 117 5.87 -13.40 -1.25
C GLY A 117 6.79 -14.33 -2.04
N ASN A 118 6.42 -15.61 -2.16
CA ASN A 118 7.15 -16.58 -2.99
C ASN A 118 7.10 -16.23 -4.48
N LEU A 119 5.92 -15.86 -5.00
CA LEU A 119 5.79 -15.39 -6.39
C LEU A 119 6.66 -14.16 -6.65
N PHE A 120 6.69 -13.22 -5.70
CA PHE A 120 7.50 -12.01 -5.81
C PHE A 120 9.00 -12.34 -5.82
N ARG A 121 9.45 -13.25 -4.95
CA ARG A 121 10.82 -13.75 -4.98
C ARG A 121 11.17 -14.33 -6.35
N GLU A 122 10.38 -15.29 -6.83
CA GLU A 122 10.70 -16.11 -8.01
C GLU A 122 10.58 -15.33 -9.32
N LEU A 123 9.56 -14.49 -9.47
CA LEU A 123 9.30 -13.76 -10.71
C LEU A 123 9.96 -12.39 -10.74
N VAL A 124 10.22 -11.78 -9.58
CA VAL A 124 10.82 -10.43 -9.50
C VAL A 124 12.26 -10.50 -9.02
N LEU A 125 12.52 -10.87 -7.76
CA LEU A 125 13.85 -10.73 -7.17
C LEU A 125 14.91 -11.66 -7.78
N ASP A 126 14.55 -12.90 -8.10
CA ASP A 126 15.46 -13.90 -8.67
C ASP A 126 15.87 -13.56 -10.11
N ASN A 127 15.05 -12.79 -10.82
CA ASN A 127 15.32 -12.29 -12.18
C ASN A 127 16.10 -10.97 -12.18
N MET A 128 16.54 -10.49 -11.02
CA MET A 128 17.27 -9.24 -10.85
C MET A 128 18.65 -9.47 -10.25
N LYS A 129 19.60 -8.58 -10.55
CA LYS A 129 20.92 -8.55 -9.88
C LYS A 129 20.82 -7.86 -8.52
N VAL A 130 20.21 -8.53 -7.54
CA VAL A 130 20.04 -8.01 -6.17
C VAL A 130 21.27 -8.32 -5.32
N PRO A 131 21.85 -7.35 -4.59
CA PRO A 131 22.93 -7.65 -3.64
C PRO A 131 22.49 -8.67 -2.57
N PRO A 132 23.34 -9.64 -2.16
CA PRO A 132 22.92 -10.72 -1.26
C PRO A 132 22.29 -10.26 0.06
N HIS A 133 22.83 -9.21 0.67
CA HIS A 133 22.28 -8.65 1.91
C HIS A 133 20.90 -8.02 1.71
N VAL A 134 20.65 -7.39 0.56
CA VAL A 134 19.34 -6.83 0.20
C VAL A 134 18.34 -7.94 -0.10
N TYR A 135 18.78 -8.95 -0.86
CA TYR A 135 17.96 -10.12 -1.16
C TYR A 135 17.52 -10.80 0.14
N SER A 136 18.46 -11.10 1.03
CA SER A 136 18.20 -11.68 2.35
C SER A 136 17.31 -10.80 3.22
N PHE A 137 17.44 -9.47 3.15
CA PHE A 137 16.56 -8.56 3.88
C PHE A 137 15.08 -8.80 3.54
N PHE A 138 14.76 -8.94 2.25
CA PHE A 138 13.38 -9.13 1.78
C PHE A 138 12.89 -10.57 1.92
N THR A 139 13.75 -11.57 1.65
CA THR A 139 13.32 -12.99 1.53
C THR A 139 13.54 -13.82 2.79
N SER A 140 14.37 -13.38 3.73
CA SER A 140 14.61 -14.14 4.96
C SER A 140 13.35 -14.26 5.80
N THR A 141 13.07 -15.47 6.27
CA THR A 141 12.00 -15.76 7.23
C THR A 141 12.41 -15.47 8.67
N VAL A 142 13.71 -15.26 8.92
CA VAL A 142 14.29 -14.97 10.23
C VAL A 142 14.87 -13.54 10.25
N PRO A 143 14.61 -12.75 11.30
CA PRO A 143 13.69 -13.01 12.41
C PRO A 143 12.21 -12.75 12.07
N LEU A 144 11.91 -12.33 10.84
CA LEU A 144 10.58 -11.96 10.39
C LEU A 144 10.44 -12.12 8.87
N GLN A 145 9.34 -12.73 8.45
CA GLN A 145 8.82 -12.73 7.07
C GLN A 145 8.31 -11.33 6.70
N LYS A 146 9.22 -10.46 6.22
CA LYS A 146 8.96 -9.00 6.12
C LYS A 146 7.95 -8.66 5.03
N ILE A 147 8.00 -9.31 3.87
CA ILE A 147 7.03 -9.09 2.79
C ILE A 147 5.64 -9.45 3.28
N GLU A 148 5.48 -10.64 3.84
CA GLU A 148 4.21 -11.16 4.34
C GLU A 148 3.65 -10.27 5.46
N THR A 149 4.53 -9.84 6.37
CA THR A 149 4.14 -8.93 7.45
C THR A 149 3.71 -7.57 6.90
N ALA A 150 4.43 -6.99 5.94
CA ALA A 150 4.04 -5.74 5.31
C ALA A 150 2.69 -5.84 4.58
N LEU A 151 2.43 -6.96 3.90
CA LEU A 151 1.13 -7.25 3.26
C LEU A 151 0.00 -7.40 4.29
N MET A 152 0.25 -8.05 5.43
CA MET A 152 -0.73 -8.15 6.52
C MET A 152 -1.06 -6.77 7.09
N GLU A 153 -0.04 -5.93 7.30
CA GLU A 153 -0.22 -4.59 7.81
C GLU A 153 -0.91 -3.67 6.79
N GLN A 154 -0.66 -3.85 5.48
CA GLN A 154 -1.39 -3.16 4.41
C GLN A 154 -2.88 -3.49 4.44
N ALA A 155 -3.24 -4.78 4.51
CA ALA A 155 -4.64 -5.19 4.56
C ALA A 155 -5.35 -4.61 5.80
N LYS A 156 -4.67 -4.54 6.94
CA LYS A 156 -5.27 -4.16 8.22
C LYS A 156 -5.27 -2.65 8.51
N TYR A 157 -4.23 -1.94 8.09
CA TYR A 157 -4.01 -0.53 8.43
C TYR A 157 -3.90 0.39 7.21
N HIS A 158 -4.00 -0.17 6.01
CA HIS A 158 -3.96 0.56 4.74
C HIS A 158 -2.67 1.35 4.50
N VAL A 159 -1.57 0.91 5.12
CA VAL A 159 -0.22 1.42 4.80
C VAL A 159 0.34 0.57 3.65
N PRO A 160 0.74 1.14 2.52
CA PRO A 160 1.29 0.37 1.41
C PRO A 160 2.46 -0.52 1.85
N ALA A 161 2.48 -1.76 1.38
CA ALA A 161 3.52 -2.72 1.70
C ALA A 161 4.88 -2.25 1.14
N SER A 162 4.86 -1.65 -0.05
CA SER A 162 6.03 -1.02 -0.68
C SER A 162 6.66 0.05 0.22
N ILE A 163 5.85 0.95 0.79
CA ILE A 163 6.29 2.00 1.73
C ILE A 163 6.86 1.37 3.00
N THR A 164 6.15 0.42 3.60
CA THR A 164 6.59 -0.25 4.83
C THR A 164 7.95 -0.93 4.64
N LEU A 165 8.13 -1.68 3.55
CA LEU A 165 9.37 -2.37 3.21
C LEU A 165 10.50 -1.39 2.90
N ALA A 166 10.22 -0.32 2.15
CA ALA A 166 11.22 0.68 1.79
C ALA A 166 11.70 1.49 2.99
N GLN A 167 10.80 1.87 3.91
CA GLN A 167 11.17 2.52 5.16
C GLN A 167 12.01 1.57 6.02
N ALA A 168 11.56 0.33 6.22
CA ALA A 168 12.31 -0.65 6.99
C ALA A 168 13.72 -0.87 6.44
N ALA A 169 13.86 -0.96 5.11
CA ALA A 169 15.14 -1.07 4.43
C ALA A 169 16.02 0.18 4.64
N LEU A 170 15.45 1.37 4.49
CA LEU A 170 16.19 2.63 4.62
C LEU A 170 16.69 2.87 6.05
N GLU A 171 15.84 2.68 7.04
CA GLU A 171 16.15 2.98 8.45
C GLU A 171 17.17 2.01 9.05
N THR A 172 17.18 0.76 8.58
CA THR A 172 18.07 -0.29 9.10
C THR A 172 19.27 -0.59 8.20
N GLY A 173 19.38 0.08 7.05
CA GLY A 173 20.34 -0.25 6.01
C GLY A 173 20.21 -1.71 5.55
N TYR A 174 19.01 -2.10 5.12
CA TYR A 174 18.65 -3.47 4.76
C TYR A 174 18.97 -4.49 5.86
N GLY A 175 18.65 -4.14 7.12
CA GLY A 175 18.86 -5.00 8.28
C GLY A 175 20.29 -5.06 8.82
N SER A 176 21.25 -4.36 8.19
CA SER A 176 22.64 -4.32 8.66
C SER A 176 22.79 -3.72 10.07
N ARG A 177 21.88 -2.84 10.47
CA ARG A 177 21.84 -2.28 11.82
C ARG A 177 20.40 -2.14 12.31
N VAL A 178 19.98 -3.10 13.13
CA VAL A 178 18.68 -3.07 13.82
C VAL A 178 18.94 -2.93 15.32
N ILE A 179 18.45 -1.86 15.94
CA ILE A 179 18.62 -1.62 17.38
C ILE A 179 17.26 -1.79 18.07
N GLY A 180 17.20 -2.65 19.09
CA GLY A 180 15.98 -2.87 19.88
C GLY A 180 14.80 -3.37 19.04
N ASN A 181 15.05 -4.17 18.01
CA ASN A 181 14.06 -4.60 17.02
C ASN A 181 13.31 -3.45 16.32
N ASN A 182 13.83 -2.22 16.34
CA ASN A 182 13.19 -1.07 15.73
C ASN A 182 13.60 -0.94 14.26
N TYR A 183 12.71 -1.40 13.36
CA TYR A 183 12.94 -1.32 11.93
C TYR A 183 12.63 0.04 11.31
N PHE A 184 12.04 0.97 12.06
CA PHE A 184 11.44 2.19 11.52
C PHE A 184 12.01 3.47 12.12
N GLY A 185 13.07 3.37 12.93
CA GLY A 185 13.71 4.54 13.56
C GLY A 185 12.77 5.33 14.47
N VAL A 186 11.73 4.70 15.04
CA VAL A 186 10.74 5.40 15.88
C VAL A 186 11.41 5.86 17.18
N LYS A 187 11.41 7.18 17.41
CA LYS A 187 12.02 7.81 18.59
C LYS A 187 11.21 7.51 19.87
N ASP A 188 11.91 7.25 20.96
CA ASP A 188 11.33 7.13 22.30
C ASP A 188 11.18 8.52 22.93
N LYS A 189 9.96 9.09 22.82
CA LYS A 189 9.65 10.40 23.39
C LYS A 189 9.63 10.41 24.92
N SER A 190 9.50 9.25 25.57
CA SER A 190 9.51 9.15 27.03
C SER A 190 10.93 9.20 27.61
N LYS A 191 11.97 9.13 26.76
CA LYS A 191 13.39 9.12 27.13
C LYS A 191 13.74 8.04 28.18
N LYS A 192 13.00 6.93 28.21
CA LYS A 192 13.25 5.81 29.11
C LYS A 192 14.40 4.93 28.60
N THR A 193 14.59 4.90 27.29
CA THR A 193 15.69 4.17 26.64
C THR A 193 16.96 5.00 26.61
N LYS A 194 18.12 4.34 26.78
CA LYS A 194 19.43 4.99 26.75
C LYS A 194 19.68 5.58 25.34
N PRO A 195 20.15 6.83 25.23
CA PRO A 195 20.48 7.42 23.95
C PRO A 195 21.59 6.65 23.25
N ILE A 196 21.40 6.40 21.96
CA ILE A 196 22.39 5.81 21.06
C ILE A 196 22.85 6.85 20.05
N THR A 197 23.98 6.57 19.40
CA THR A 197 24.51 7.46 18.37
C THR A 197 24.05 7.03 16.97
N THR A 198 23.42 7.94 16.24
CA THR A 198 22.93 7.75 14.86
C THR A 198 23.47 8.82 13.93
N THR A 199 23.23 8.68 12.62
CA THR A 199 23.60 9.67 11.61
C THR A 199 22.35 10.30 11.01
N GLU A 200 22.25 11.62 11.09
CA GLU A 200 21.16 12.39 10.46
C GLU A 200 21.76 13.39 9.45
N TYR A 201 21.00 13.73 8.41
CA TYR A 201 21.37 14.77 7.45
C TYR A 201 20.50 16.00 7.67
N TYR A 202 21.14 17.12 8.00
CA TYR A 202 20.48 18.38 8.27
C TYR A 202 20.81 19.44 7.22
N THR A 203 19.84 20.27 6.92
CA THR A 203 20.10 21.60 6.36
C THR A 203 20.84 22.49 7.36
N ALA A 204 21.39 23.62 6.90
CA ALA A 204 22.08 24.56 7.78
C ALA A 204 21.18 25.06 8.94
N GLU A 205 19.90 25.28 8.69
CA GLU A 205 18.93 25.69 9.72
C GLU A 205 18.60 24.56 10.70
N GLU A 206 18.44 23.32 10.21
CA GLU A 206 18.18 22.15 11.07
C GLU A 206 19.38 21.84 11.95
N TYR A 207 20.61 21.98 11.43
CA TYR A 207 21.82 21.85 12.23
C TYR A 207 21.83 22.87 13.37
N LYS A 208 21.49 24.14 13.09
CA LYS A 208 21.40 25.19 14.13
C LYS A 208 20.35 24.84 15.20
N ARG A 209 19.17 24.36 14.80
CA ARG A 209 18.09 23.98 15.72
C ARG A 209 18.42 22.74 16.56
N ASN A 210 19.12 21.77 15.99
CA ASN A 210 19.45 20.50 16.66
C ASN A 210 20.86 20.48 17.26
N LYS A 211 21.56 21.62 17.33
CA LYS A 211 22.96 21.70 17.77
C LYS A 211 23.20 21.04 19.13
N GLY A 212 22.21 21.06 20.03
CA GLY A 212 22.30 20.47 21.37
C GLY A 212 22.38 18.94 21.41
N ILE A 213 21.95 18.24 20.35
CA ILE A 213 22.03 16.76 20.25
C ILE A 213 23.13 16.28 19.29
N VAL A 214 23.78 17.20 18.57
CA VAL A 214 24.84 16.89 17.61
C VAL A 214 26.17 16.68 18.36
N VAL A 215 26.73 15.48 18.21
CA VAL A 215 28.04 15.09 18.73
C VAL A 215 29.15 15.56 17.80
N SER A 216 29.00 15.35 16.50
CA SER A 216 29.95 15.80 15.46
C SER A 216 29.23 15.98 14.12
N TYR A 217 29.85 16.70 13.19
CA TYR A 217 29.28 16.89 11.86
C TYR A 217 30.34 17.04 10.77
N THR A 218 29.94 16.79 9.53
CA THR A 218 30.73 17.09 8.33
C THR A 218 29.83 17.70 7.27
N LYS A 219 30.32 18.70 6.54
CA LYS A 219 29.60 19.28 5.39
C LYS A 219 29.74 18.35 4.19
N VAL A 220 28.63 18.05 3.53
CA VAL A 220 28.58 17.16 2.37
C VAL A 220 27.65 17.73 1.31
N THR A 221 27.95 17.49 0.04
CA THR A 221 27.04 17.81 -1.06
C THR A 221 26.37 16.52 -1.54
N LYS A 222 25.04 16.41 -1.41
CA LYS A 222 24.26 15.25 -1.86
C LYS A 222 23.03 15.70 -2.64
N GLY A 223 22.86 15.14 -3.84
CA GLY A 223 21.74 15.49 -4.72
C GLY A 223 21.69 16.98 -5.06
N GLY A 224 22.84 17.62 -5.26
CA GLY A 224 22.96 19.06 -5.51
C GLY A 224 22.73 19.96 -4.28
N ARG A 225 22.53 19.39 -3.08
CA ARG A 225 22.26 20.14 -1.84
C ARG A 225 23.45 20.09 -0.89
N ASN A 226 23.81 21.23 -0.30
CA ASN A 226 24.80 21.32 0.77
C ASN A 226 24.14 20.98 2.12
N LEU A 227 24.55 19.87 2.73
CA LEU A 227 23.98 19.31 3.95
C LEU A 227 25.05 19.11 5.02
N TYR A 228 24.60 18.98 6.26
CA TYR A 228 25.40 18.61 7.42
C TYR A 228 25.11 17.13 7.73
N LYS A 229 26.07 16.24 7.46
CA LYS A 229 26.03 14.86 7.97
C LYS A 229 26.41 14.90 9.43
N CYS A 230 25.43 14.77 10.32
CA CYS A 230 25.58 14.91 11.76
C CYS A 230 25.54 13.54 12.44
N VAL A 231 26.42 13.36 13.41
CA VAL A 231 26.34 12.27 14.39
C VAL A 231 25.55 12.80 15.57
N VAL A 232 24.41 12.19 15.89
CA VAL A 232 23.49 12.67 16.95
C VAL A 232 23.26 11.62 18.02
N LYS A 233 23.02 12.05 19.26
CA LYS A 233 22.53 11.17 20.33
C LYS A 233 21.02 11.29 20.46
N ASP A 234 20.32 10.18 20.32
CA ASP A 234 18.86 10.13 20.50
C ASP A 234 18.39 8.79 21.07
N SER A 235 17.20 8.77 21.65
CA SER A 235 16.57 7.61 22.25
C SER A 235 15.52 7.03 21.30
N PHE A 236 15.50 5.71 21.14
CA PHE A 236 14.63 5.01 20.19
C PHE A 236 13.78 3.97 20.91
N ALA A 237 12.55 3.78 20.42
CA ALA A 237 11.67 2.74 20.93
C ALA A 237 12.32 1.37 20.77
N GLN A 238 12.07 0.49 21.74
CA GLN A 238 12.48 -0.91 21.71
C GLN A 238 11.23 -1.79 21.70
N TYR A 239 11.31 -2.88 20.95
CA TYR A 239 10.22 -3.82 20.76
C TYR A 239 10.66 -5.23 21.13
N MET A 240 9.73 -6.03 21.66
CA MET A 240 9.95 -7.43 22.01
C MET A 240 10.27 -8.27 20.77
N SER A 241 9.73 -7.90 19.61
CA SER A 241 9.99 -8.59 18.34
C SER A 241 10.00 -7.63 17.15
N PRO A 242 10.64 -8.03 16.02
CA PRO A 242 10.51 -7.31 14.76
C PRO A 242 9.06 -7.09 14.34
N TRP A 243 8.20 -8.10 14.50
CA TRP A 243 6.77 -8.01 14.18
C TRP A 243 6.09 -6.88 14.95
N GLU A 244 6.41 -6.73 16.23
CA GLU A 244 5.85 -5.67 17.06
C GLU A 244 6.25 -4.28 16.54
N SER A 245 7.48 -4.13 16.02
CA SER A 245 7.89 -2.86 15.41
C SER A 245 7.09 -2.53 14.14
N PHE A 246 6.82 -3.51 13.29
CA PHE A 246 5.97 -3.36 12.10
C PHE A 246 4.54 -2.99 12.49
N ARG A 247 3.98 -3.68 13.48
CA ARG A 247 2.65 -3.37 14.01
C ARG A 247 2.58 -1.98 14.61
N ALA A 248 3.55 -1.62 15.45
CA ALA A 248 3.60 -0.31 16.09
C ALA A 248 3.72 0.81 15.06
N HIS A 249 4.51 0.60 14.01
CA HIS A 249 4.64 1.53 12.88
C HIS A 249 3.30 1.76 12.17
N SER A 250 2.62 0.69 11.75
CA SER A 250 1.34 0.79 11.04
C SER A 250 0.26 1.44 11.89
N VAL A 251 0.18 1.07 13.17
CA VAL A 251 -0.73 1.69 14.14
C VAL A 251 -0.41 3.18 14.33
N PHE A 252 0.88 3.54 14.40
CA PHE A 252 1.31 4.92 14.57
C PHE A 252 0.92 5.79 13.37
N LEU A 253 1.13 5.32 12.14
CA LEU A 253 0.71 6.02 10.94
C LEU A 253 -0.82 6.13 10.86
N ASN A 254 -1.53 5.02 11.09
CA ASN A 254 -2.98 4.97 10.94
C ASN A 254 -3.74 5.80 12.01
N LYS A 255 -3.26 5.84 13.26
CA LYS A 255 -3.98 6.51 14.36
C LYS A 255 -3.67 7.99 14.54
N GLN A 256 -2.50 8.46 14.13
CA GLN A 256 -2.11 9.85 14.39
C GLN A 256 -2.67 10.78 13.32
N LYS A 257 -3.48 11.77 13.75
CA LYS A 257 -4.15 12.73 12.86
C LYS A 257 -3.21 13.39 11.84
N ARG A 258 -1.95 13.63 12.22
CA ARG A 258 -0.96 14.24 11.33
C ARG A 258 -0.69 13.44 10.05
N TYR A 259 -0.85 12.13 10.08
CA TYR A 259 -0.60 11.22 8.95
C TYR A 259 -1.86 10.90 8.15
N ALA A 260 -3.04 11.36 8.60
CA ALA A 260 -4.30 11.16 7.88
C ALA A 260 -4.23 11.56 6.39
N PRO A 261 -3.52 12.65 5.97
CA PRO A 261 -3.38 12.99 4.56
C PRO A 261 -2.69 11.92 3.70
N LEU A 262 -1.90 11.00 4.27
CA LEU A 262 -1.29 9.91 3.50
C LEU A 262 -2.34 8.93 2.97
N PHE A 263 -3.38 8.67 3.77
CA PHE A 263 -4.40 7.68 3.45
C PHE A 263 -5.41 8.16 2.40
N THR A 264 -5.41 9.45 2.03
CA THR A 264 -6.23 9.95 0.91
C THR A 264 -5.66 9.58 -0.45
N GLN A 265 -4.40 9.13 -0.50
CA GLN A 265 -3.70 8.75 -1.73
C GLN A 265 -3.87 7.26 -2.08
N GLY A 266 -4.67 6.52 -1.29
CA GLY A 266 -4.82 5.08 -1.45
C GLY A 266 -3.48 4.37 -1.37
N ARG A 267 -3.13 3.64 -2.44
CA ARG A 267 -1.89 2.84 -2.56
C ARG A 267 -0.84 3.48 -3.47
N ASP A 268 -0.99 4.75 -3.86
CA ASP A 268 0.01 5.43 -4.68
C ASP A 268 1.28 5.70 -3.84
N TYR A 269 2.26 4.82 -3.95
CA TYR A 269 3.51 4.93 -3.19
C TYR A 269 4.28 6.22 -3.53
N LYS A 270 4.13 6.79 -4.73
CA LYS A 270 4.83 8.03 -5.10
C LYS A 270 4.22 9.20 -4.34
N ALA A 271 2.90 9.27 -4.27
CA ALA A 271 2.20 10.26 -3.46
C ALA A 271 2.53 10.09 -1.96
N TRP A 272 2.52 8.86 -1.45
CA TRP A 272 2.97 8.55 -0.09
C TRP A 272 4.40 9.02 0.19
N ALA A 273 5.35 8.67 -0.68
CA ALA A 273 6.75 9.01 -0.51
C ALA A 273 7.00 10.53 -0.57
N ASN A 274 6.28 11.24 -1.44
CA ASN A 274 6.34 12.71 -1.52
C ASN A 274 5.81 13.37 -0.24
N MET A 275 4.77 12.80 0.38
CA MET A 275 4.11 13.40 1.54
C MET A 275 4.67 12.94 2.90
N ILE A 276 5.20 11.73 3.04
CA ILE A 276 5.57 11.16 4.36
C ILE A 276 6.72 11.93 5.05
N GLY A 277 7.59 12.55 4.26
CA GLY A 277 8.79 13.27 4.70
C GLY A 277 8.54 14.59 5.47
N SER A 278 9.48 15.52 5.40
CA SER A 278 9.51 16.71 6.26
C SER A 278 8.41 17.72 5.96
N THR A 279 7.82 18.30 7.02
CA THR A 279 6.80 19.37 6.92
C THR A 279 7.33 20.63 6.23
N LYS A 280 8.64 20.86 6.26
CA LYS A 280 9.27 21.99 5.56
C LYS A 280 9.13 21.90 4.04
N TYR A 281 9.00 20.67 3.52
CA TYR A 281 8.91 20.40 2.08
C TYR A 281 7.52 19.85 1.69
N GLY A 282 6.47 20.28 2.42
CA GLY A 282 5.08 19.92 2.12
C GLY A 282 4.64 18.55 2.65
N GLY A 283 5.49 17.88 3.46
CA GLY A 283 5.17 16.58 4.03
C GLY A 283 4.45 16.63 5.39
N VAL A 284 4.22 15.45 5.98
CA VAL A 284 3.52 15.26 7.27
C VAL A 284 4.47 15.12 8.46
N GLY A 285 5.78 15.04 8.21
CA GLY A 285 6.86 15.14 9.18
C GLY A 285 7.22 13.85 9.89
N TYR A 286 7.29 12.74 9.15
CA TYR A 286 7.87 11.48 9.65
C TYR A 286 9.40 11.60 9.78
N ALA A 287 10.06 12.14 8.75
CA ALA A 287 11.49 12.36 8.71
C ALA A 287 11.83 13.84 8.50
N THR A 288 13.00 14.28 8.96
CA THR A 288 13.52 15.65 8.78
C THR A 288 14.22 15.82 7.44
N SER A 289 14.84 14.75 6.92
CA SER A 289 15.66 14.80 5.71
C SER A 289 14.87 15.26 4.47
N PRO A 290 15.38 16.23 3.69
CA PRO A 290 14.78 16.66 2.43
C PRO A 290 14.89 15.62 1.31
N LEU A 291 15.63 14.53 1.53
CA LEU A 291 15.86 13.46 0.56
C LEU A 291 15.04 12.20 0.88
N TYR A 292 14.26 12.20 1.96
CA TYR A 292 13.60 11.00 2.46
C TYR A 292 12.66 10.38 1.41
N GLY A 293 11.72 11.15 0.87
CA GLY A 293 10.79 10.68 -0.15
C GLY A 293 11.48 10.17 -1.42
N GLU A 294 12.52 10.86 -1.88
CA GLU A 294 13.30 10.42 -3.05
C GLU A 294 14.02 9.09 -2.80
N LEU A 295 14.53 8.86 -1.59
CA LEU A 295 15.16 7.59 -1.23
C LEU A 295 14.14 6.46 -1.20
N LEU A 296 12.93 6.70 -0.66
CA LEU A 296 11.87 5.70 -0.68
C LEU A 296 11.47 5.32 -2.10
N LYS A 297 11.19 6.30 -2.97
CA LYS A 297 10.85 6.05 -4.38
C LYS A 297 11.93 5.22 -5.07
N LYS A 298 13.21 5.60 -4.90
CA LYS A 298 14.34 4.86 -5.48
C LYS A 298 14.45 3.42 -4.97
N ILE A 299 14.16 3.16 -3.70
CA ILE A 299 14.17 1.79 -3.15
C ILE A 299 13.01 0.99 -3.75
N ILE A 300 11.81 1.57 -3.79
CA ILE A 300 10.61 0.93 -4.32
C ILE A 300 10.79 0.58 -5.80
N GLU A 301 11.15 1.57 -6.62
CA GLU A 301 11.36 1.41 -8.07
C GLU A 301 12.49 0.43 -8.38
N ARG A 302 13.61 0.49 -7.63
CA ARG A 302 14.77 -0.37 -7.87
C ARG A 302 14.49 -1.86 -7.65
N TYR A 303 13.57 -2.19 -6.75
CA TYR A 303 13.25 -3.57 -6.40
C TYR A 303 11.79 -3.93 -6.70
N HIS A 304 11.09 -3.10 -7.49
CA HIS A 304 9.70 -3.27 -7.88
C HIS A 304 8.75 -3.57 -6.70
N LEU A 305 8.98 -2.96 -5.54
CA LEU A 305 8.20 -3.24 -4.32
C LEU A 305 6.74 -2.79 -4.46
N ASP A 306 6.45 -1.87 -5.38
CA ASP A 306 5.11 -1.40 -5.72
C ASP A 306 4.22 -2.49 -6.30
N LEU A 307 4.79 -3.53 -6.91
CA LEU A 307 4.04 -4.69 -7.36
C LEU A 307 3.41 -5.45 -6.18
N LEU A 308 3.85 -5.25 -4.93
CA LEU A 308 3.24 -5.88 -3.75
C LEU A 308 1.99 -5.13 -3.25
N ASP A 309 1.69 -3.94 -3.75
CA ASP A 309 0.54 -3.16 -3.29
C ASP A 309 -0.75 -3.65 -4.00
N TYR A 310 -1.74 -4.17 -3.25
CA TYR A 310 -3.04 -4.67 -3.72
C TYR A 310 -4.16 -4.54 -2.70
#